data_AF-A0A8T4ZPZ4-F1
#
_entry.id   AF-A0A8T4ZPZ4-F1
#
_cell.length_a   1.000
_cell.length_b   1.000
_cell.length_c   1.000
_cell.angle_alpha   90.00
_cell.angle_beta   90.00
_cell.angle_gamma   90.00
#
_symmetry.space_group_name_H-M   'P 1'
#
loop_
_entity.id
_entity.type
_entity.pdbx_description
1 polymer ?
#
loop_
_entity_poly.entity_id
_entity_poly.type
_entity_poly.pdbx_seq_one_letter_code
_entity_poly.pdbx_strand_id
1 'polypeptide(L)'
;MNRTKLSLGQFKTDLRVSWAIAQKDMRIYYIKPGTLMFGVLFPLFMFLSFAVGKNAPAATLIPGLISITILFSASSIGPMVIPTERRVKTFERLLSAPISFYSIMLG
;
A
#
# COMPACT_ATOMS: atom_id res chain seq x y z
N MET A 1 37.94 11.01 7.25
CA MET A 1 36.65 11.32 6.58
C MET A 1 35.53 10.64 7.37
N ASN A 2 34.62 11.41 7.99
CA ASN A 2 33.70 10.96 9.05
C ASN A 2 32.63 9.95 8.55
N ARG A 3 32.69 8.69 9.00
CA ARG A 3 31.72 7.61 8.68
C ARG A 3 30.27 7.93 9.09
N THR A 4 30.07 8.82 10.06
CA THR A 4 28.74 9.14 10.63
C THR A 4 27.89 10.07 9.75
N LYS A 5 28.50 10.98 8.97
CA LYS A 5 27.76 11.84 8.02
C LYS A 5 27.26 11.07 6.79
N LEU A 6 27.97 10.02 6.39
CA LEU A 6 27.54 9.10 5.33
C LEU A 6 26.26 8.35 5.73
N SER A 7 26.15 7.91 6.98
CA SER A 7 25.01 7.13 7.49
C SER A 7 23.67 7.88 7.47
N LEU A 8 23.62 9.13 7.96
CA LEU A 8 22.37 9.91 7.92
C LEU A 8 21.97 10.32 6.49
N GLY A 9 22.94 10.63 5.64
CA GLY A 9 22.70 10.95 4.23
C GLY A 9 22.17 9.75 3.44
N GLN A 10 22.73 8.57 3.68
CA GLN A 10 22.26 7.30 3.14
C GLN A 10 20.85 6.97 3.63
N PHE A 11 20.57 7.09 4.93
CA PHE A 11 19.23 6.84 5.48
C PHE A 11 18.15 7.75 4.85
N LYS A 12 18.44 9.05 4.68
CA LYS A 12 17.53 9.96 3.99
C LYS A 12 17.30 9.58 2.53
N THR A 13 18.33 9.04 1.86
CA THR A 13 18.24 8.59 0.47
C THR A 13 17.40 7.31 0.39
N ASP A 14 17.66 6.36 1.29
CA ASP A 14 16.93 5.10 1.40
C ASP A 14 15.43 5.31 1.63
N LEU A 15 15.07 6.24 2.52
CA LEU A 15 13.66 6.62 2.75
C LEU A 15 13.01 7.26 1.51
N ARG A 16 13.75 8.12 0.79
CA ARG A 16 13.25 8.73 -0.46
C ARG A 16 13.02 7.68 -1.53
N VAL A 17 13.91 6.69 -1.64
CA VAL A 17 13.77 5.58 -2.59
C VAL A 17 12.57 4.72 -2.22
N SER A 18 12.41 4.32 -0.95
CA SER A 18 11.21 3.59 -0.49
C SER A 18 9.94 4.35 -0.80
N TRP A 19 9.90 5.65 -0.50
CA TRP A 19 8.74 6.48 -0.82
C TRP A 19 8.43 6.53 -2.32
N ALA A 20 9.46 6.59 -3.17
CA ALA A 20 9.27 6.58 -4.62
C ALA A 20 8.72 5.24 -5.13
N ILE A 21 9.18 4.11 -4.55
CA ILE A 21 8.66 2.76 -4.85
C ILE A 21 7.19 2.68 -4.41
N ALA A 22 6.88 3.04 -3.16
CA ALA A 22 5.52 3.05 -2.62
C ALA A 22 4.56 3.91 -3.47
N GLN A 23 5.01 5.09 -3.90
CA GLN A 23 4.20 5.98 -4.75
C GLN A 23 3.93 5.36 -6.13
N LYS A 24 4.93 4.68 -6.71
CA LYS A 24 4.77 3.94 -7.97
C LYS A 24 3.78 2.78 -7.79
N ASP A 25 3.90 2.00 -6.72
CA ASP A 25 3.00 0.89 -6.42
C ASP A 25 1.56 1.35 -6.22
N MET A 26 1.37 2.46 -5.49
CA MET A 26 0.06 3.07 -5.30
C MET A 26 -0.59 3.41 -6.65
N ARG A 27 0.14 4.06 -7.56
CA ARG A 27 -0.40 4.43 -8.88
C ARG A 27 -0.71 3.24 -9.77
N ILE A 28 0.16 2.22 -9.78
CA ILE A 28 0.04 1.10 -10.72
C ILE A 28 -0.96 0.05 -10.22
N TYR A 29 -1.07 -0.14 -8.91
CA TYR A 29 -1.90 -1.21 -8.35
C TYR A 29 -3.14 -0.68 -7.65
N TYR A 30 -3.01 0.31 -6.78
CA TYR A 30 -4.12 0.79 -5.93
C TYR A 30 -5.04 1.80 -6.60
N ILE A 31 -4.50 2.72 -7.39
CA ILE A 31 -5.28 3.72 -8.15
C ILE A 31 -5.76 3.09 -9.47
N LYS A 32 -6.40 1.94 -9.37
CA LYS A 32 -7.11 1.28 -10.48
C LYS A 32 -8.60 1.20 -10.14
N PRO A 33 -9.50 1.39 -11.12
CA PRO A 33 -10.94 1.33 -10.86
C PRO A 33 -11.35 0.03 -10.14
N GLY A 34 -10.88 -1.13 -10.61
CA GLY A 34 -11.20 -2.42 -9.98
C GLY A 34 -10.75 -2.51 -8.52
N THR A 35 -9.53 -2.05 -8.21
CA THR A 35 -9.02 -2.05 -6.84
C THR A 35 -9.79 -1.08 -5.95
N LEU A 36 -10.02 0.16 -6.40
CA LEU A 36 -10.78 1.15 -5.60
C LEU A 36 -12.20 0.67 -5.32
N MET A 37 -12.82 0.03 -6.31
CA MET A 37 -14.15 -0.56 -6.17
C MET A 37 -14.16 -1.65 -5.09
N PHE A 38 -13.22 -2.60 -5.14
CA PHE A 38 -13.20 -3.74 -4.20
C PHE A 38 -12.64 -3.38 -2.82
N GLY A 39 -11.58 -2.56 -2.75
CA GLY A 39 -10.86 -2.25 -1.53
C GLY A 39 -11.48 -1.14 -0.68
N VAL A 40 -12.21 -0.20 -1.30
CA VAL A 40 -12.75 0.98 -0.61
C VAL A 40 -14.26 1.12 -0.78
N LEU A 41 -14.76 1.17 -2.01
CA LEU A 41 -16.18 1.45 -2.26
C LEU A 41 -17.07 0.30 -1.77
N PHE A 42 -16.71 -0.95 -2.05
CA PHE A 42 -17.49 -2.10 -1.60
C PHE A 42 -17.63 -2.16 -0.06
N PRO A 43 -16.55 -2.08 0.76
CA PRO A 43 -16.67 -2.01 2.21
C PRO A 43 -17.51 -0.84 2.72
N LEU A 44 -17.36 0.33 2.09
CA LEU A 44 -18.13 1.52 2.44
C LEU A 44 -19.63 1.30 2.21
N PHE A 45 -20.02 0.82 1.03
CA PHE A 45 -21.44 0.58 0.72
C PHE A 45 -22.03 -0.57 1.54
N MET A 46 -21.26 -1.63 1.79
CA MET A 46 -21.65 -2.70 2.71
C MET A 46 -21.92 -2.16 4.12
N PHE A 47 -21.03 -1.31 4.62
CA PHE A 47 -21.23 -0.66 5.91
C PHE A 47 -22.46 0.25 5.93
N LEU A 48 -22.64 1.10 4.91
CA LEU A 48 -23.81 1.99 4.81
C LEU A 48 -25.12 1.19 4.75
N SER A 49 -25.16 0.09 3.99
CA SER A 49 -26.31 -0.82 3.94
C SER A 49 -26.68 -1.37 5.33
N PHE A 50 -25.69 -1.66 6.18
CA PHE A 50 -25.92 -2.13 7.54
C PHE A 50 -26.23 -1.02 8.54
N ALA A 51 -25.64 0.17 8.37
CA ALA A 51 -25.78 1.30 9.28
C ALA A 51 -27.11 2.04 9.09
N VAL A 52 -27.61 2.13 7.86
CA VAL A 52 -28.90 2.76 7.56
C VAL A 52 -30.02 1.99 8.26
N GLY A 53 -30.86 2.73 9.00
CA GLY A 53 -31.96 2.16 9.77
C GLY A 53 -31.58 1.61 11.14
N LYS A 54 -30.29 1.65 11.53
CA LYS A 54 -29.86 1.30 12.89
C LYS A 54 -29.67 2.55 13.73
N ASN A 55 -30.39 2.64 14.85
CA ASN A 55 -30.14 3.61 15.92
C ASN A 55 -28.94 3.17 16.79
N ALA A 56 -27.81 2.85 16.15
CA ALA A 56 -26.59 2.43 16.83
C ALA A 56 -25.63 3.63 17.00
N PRO A 57 -24.99 3.81 18.17
CA PRO A 57 -24.00 4.87 18.36
C PRO A 57 -22.83 4.72 17.39
N ALA A 58 -22.27 5.84 16.91
CA ALA A 58 -21.11 5.84 16.01
C ALA A 58 -19.91 5.06 16.58
N ALA A 59 -19.75 5.07 17.91
CA ALA A 59 -18.72 4.34 18.63
C ALA A 59 -18.74 2.81 18.40
N THR A 60 -19.90 2.23 18.06
CA THR A 60 -20.02 0.79 17.74
C THR A 60 -19.88 0.49 16.25
N LEU A 61 -20.22 1.46 15.40
CA LEU A 61 -20.22 1.28 13.94
C LEU A 61 -18.85 1.56 13.30
N ILE A 62 -18.15 2.62 13.73
CA ILE A 62 -16.87 3.05 13.13
C ILE A 62 -15.79 1.95 13.19
N PRO A 63 -15.58 1.23 14.31
CA PRO A 63 -14.58 0.15 14.34
C PRO A 63 -14.86 -0.94 13.31
N GLY A 64 -16.14 -1.31 13.14
CA GLY A 64 -16.55 -2.29 12.13
C GLY A 64 -16.25 -1.83 10.70
N LEU A 65 -16.51 -0.55 10.38
CA LEU A 65 -16.14 0.04 9.10
C LEU A 65 -14.62 -0.02 8.86
N ILE A 66 -13.83 0.37 9.85
CA ILE A 66 -12.36 0.37 9.76
C ILE A 66 -11.86 -1.07 9.53
N SER A 67 -12.37 -2.04 10.28
CA SER A 67 -11.98 -3.44 10.14
C SER A 67 -12.29 -4.00 8.74
N ILE A 68 -13.51 -3.78 8.23
CA ILE A 68 -13.87 -4.29 6.89
C ILE A 68 -13.09 -3.57 5.80
N THR A 69 -12.85 -2.27 5.94
CA THR A 69 -12.09 -1.48 4.96
C THR A 69 -10.62 -1.95 4.91
N ILE A 70 -9.97 -2.14 6.05
CA ILE A 70 -8.59 -2.64 6.13
C ILE A 70 -8.49 -4.03 5.51
N LEU A 71 -9.42 -4.94 5.85
CA LEU A 71 -9.42 -6.31 5.34
C LEU A 71 -9.50 -6.33 3.81
N PHE A 72 -10.49 -5.66 3.23
CA PHE A 72 -10.70 -5.65 1.79
C PHE A 72 -9.63 -4.87 1.04
N SER A 73 -9.14 -3.75 1.59
CA SER A 73 -8.03 -2.99 1.03
C SER A 73 -6.75 -3.84 0.97
N ALA A 74 -6.39 -4.53 2.06
CA ALA A 74 -5.19 -5.35 2.14
C ALA A 74 -5.21 -6.55 1.17
N SER A 75 -6.38 -7.14 0.94
CA SER A 75 -6.53 -8.30 0.04
C SER A 75 -6.69 -7.93 -1.44
N SER A 76 -6.86 -6.65 -1.78
CA SER A 76 -7.25 -6.22 -3.13
C SER A 76 -6.23 -6.53 -4.24
N ILE A 77 -4.94 -6.61 -3.89
CA ILE A 77 -3.83 -6.62 -4.87
C ILE A 77 -2.75 -7.68 -4.57
N GLY A 78 -2.62 -8.13 -3.32
CA GLY A 78 -1.49 -8.91 -2.80
C GLY A 78 -0.93 -10.00 -3.73
N PRO A 79 -1.72 -10.97 -4.19
CA PRO A 79 -1.19 -12.09 -4.99
C PRO A 79 -0.77 -11.70 -6.42
N MET A 80 -1.19 -10.55 -6.94
CA MET A 80 -0.99 -10.18 -8.35
C MET A 80 0.24 -9.31 -8.60
N VAL A 81 0.79 -8.63 -7.58
CA VAL A 81 1.90 -7.67 -7.76
C VAL A 81 3.15 -8.37 -8.27
N ILE A 82 3.71 -9.30 -7.49
CA ILE A 82 5.00 -9.94 -7.78
C ILE A 82 5.00 -10.68 -9.13
N PRO A 83 3.98 -11.49 -9.47
CA PRO A 83 3.92 -12.12 -10.80
C PRO A 83 3.86 -11.10 -11.93
N THR A 84 3.09 -10.02 -11.76
CA THR A 84 2.99 -8.96 -12.78
C THR A 84 4.33 -8.25 -12.95
N GLU A 85 5.01 -7.90 -11.86
CA GLU A 85 6.30 -7.21 -11.91
C GLU A 85 7.41 -8.03 -12.54
N ARG A 86 7.47 -9.33 -12.23
CA ARG A 86 8.39 -10.26 -12.90
C ARG A 86 8.07 -10.37 -14.39
N ARG A 87 6.79 -10.43 -14.75
CA ARG A 87 6.37 -10.46 -16.17
C ARG A 87 6.85 -9.22 -16.93
N VAL A 88 6.76 -8.02 -16.34
CA VAL A 88 7.20 -6.76 -16.96
C VAL A 88 8.67 -6.41 -16.66
N LYS A 89 9.43 -7.33 -16.05
CA LYS A 89 10.84 -7.19 -15.69
C LYS A 89 11.17 -6.02 -14.74
N THR A 90 10.17 -5.48 -14.03
CA THR A 90 10.37 -4.36 -13.11
C THR A 90 10.99 -4.84 -11.79
N PHE A 91 10.69 -6.07 -11.39
CA PHE A 91 11.24 -6.68 -10.18
C PHE A 91 12.77 -6.84 -10.28
N GLU A 92 13.25 -7.40 -11.39
CA GLU A 92 14.66 -7.58 -11.70
C GLU A 92 15.39 -6.23 -11.83
N ARG A 93 14.71 -5.22 -12.39
CA ARG A 93 15.25 -3.86 -12.48
C ARG A 93 15.43 -3.22 -11.10
N LEU A 94 14.50 -3.42 -10.16
CA LEU A 94 14.64 -2.92 -8.79
C LEU A 94 15.77 -3.63 -8.05
N LEU A 95 15.89 -4.96 -8.19
CA LEU A 95 16.95 -5.75 -7.54
C LEU A 95 18.35 -5.48 -8.09
N SER A 96 18.47 -5.04 -9.34
CA SER A 96 19.77 -4.69 -9.97
C SER A 96 20.14 -3.21 -9.82
N ALA A 97 19.22 -2.37 -9.34
CA ALA A 97 19.50 -0.96 -9.13
C ALA A 97 20.49 -0.75 -7.96
N PRO A 98 21.36 0.28 -8.02
CA PRO A 98 22.31 0.59 -6.96
C PRO A 98 21.61 1.28 -5.77
N ILE A 99 20.62 0.60 -5.18
CA ILE A 99 19.82 1.05 -4.04
C ILE A 99 19.86 0.00 -2.93
N SER A 100 19.59 0.42 -1.70
CA SER A 100 19.56 -0.48 -0.55
C SER A 100 18.44 -1.52 -0.68
N PHE A 101 18.74 -2.78 -0.37
CA PHE A 101 17.73 -3.84 -0.31
C PHE A 101 16.61 -3.52 0.69
N TYR A 102 16.96 -2.89 1.82
CA TYR A 102 15.99 -2.44 2.81
C TYR A 102 15.03 -1.39 2.24
N SER A 103 15.51 -0.53 1.34
CA SER A 103 14.64 0.45 0.67
C SER A 103 13.61 -0.20 -0.23
N ILE A 104 13.98 -1.30 -0.91
CA ILE A 104 13.09 -2.10 -1.74
C ILE A 104 12.05 -2.83 -0.88
N MET A 105 12.44 -3.35 0.29
CA MET A 105 11.49 -4.02 1.21
C MET A 105 10.52 -3.05 1.90
N LEU A 106 10.96 -1.82 2.19
CA LEU A 106 10.15 -0.81 2.86
C LEU A 106 9.23 -0.03 1.91
N GLY A 107 9.63 0.09 0.64
CA GLY A 107 8.86 0.76 -0.40
C GLY A 107 7.74 -0.11 -0.92
#